data_AF-A0A0G0RL89-F1
#
_entry.id   AF-A0A0G0RL89-F1
#
_cell.length_a   1.000
_cell.length_b   1.000
_cell.length_c   1.000
_cell.angle_alpha   90.00
_cell.angle_beta   90.00
_cell.angle_gamma   90.00
#
_symmetry.space_group_name_H-M   'P 1'
#
loop_
_entity.id
_entity.type
_entity.pdbx_description
1 polymer ?
#
loop_
_entity_poly.entity_id
_entity_poly.type
_entity_poly.pdbx_seq_one_letter_code
_entity_poly.pdbx_strand_id
1 'polypeptide(L)'
;MTEEKFDFNNLIIFEMANNHQGSVAHGKKIIDEMASLTREYNLRGAIKLQFRDHKTFIHPDSLKGKKSKHVERFLSTELSEKDFYDLIQYARKKGLIIVVSPWDEISVDLAIKLNADAIKVASLSAKDWPLLEKIVQTRKPVIVATGGLSIHDVDNLASFMDHHYINVAFMHCVALYPTTNSDMQLNKIHMFKKRYPNITIGFSTHEPRDNYEAIQVAYALGARLFEKHVGVETNTIQLNSYSTNPEETRKWIEAYKRAVDMLGAMTYVHNEEEQKHLDLIRRGVFVKKNIKKGQVIKKSDIFHAFPLKKGQMTSGDFSEGLLADKDYKKNEALSQNLVPKNLSSRQIIYRTIHQVKGMLNEAGIQVGLDNDVEISHHYGLGKFFETGAVMVHCINREYCKIILVMLQGQKYPLHHHKKKEETLQVLSGEIILEVEGKSRLMLPGDTIVIRRGVRHSFYTNTGVIFEEISTTYFNGDSIYKDQALNEMDRSARKTKLVNWGFHHFD
;
A
#
# COMPACT_ATOMS: atom_id res chain seq x y z
N MET A 1 -2.14 7.73 24.94
CA MET A 1 -1.84 6.33 24.58
C MET A 1 -2.88 5.92 23.56
N THR A 2 -2.53 5.87 22.29
CA THR A 2 -3.44 5.37 21.25
C THR A 2 -3.54 3.86 21.41
N GLU A 3 -4.72 3.33 21.74
CA GLU A 3 -4.97 1.89 21.67
C GLU A 3 -4.59 1.39 20.28
N GLU A 4 -3.84 0.29 20.22
CA GLU A 4 -3.40 -0.30 18.96
C GLU A 4 -4.64 -0.80 18.21
N LYS A 5 -4.89 -0.27 17.00
CA LYS A 5 -6.04 -0.67 16.18
C LYS A 5 -5.94 -2.16 15.85
N PHE A 6 -7.08 -2.86 15.84
CA PHE A 6 -7.15 -4.25 15.37
C PHE A 6 -6.63 -4.35 13.92
N ASP A 7 -5.62 -5.18 13.70
CA ASP A 7 -5.06 -5.41 12.37
C ASP A 7 -5.90 -6.45 11.61
N PHE A 8 -6.56 -6.02 10.53
CA PHE A 8 -7.32 -6.88 9.64
C PHE A 8 -6.45 -7.60 8.60
N ASN A 9 -5.19 -7.20 8.42
CA ASN A 9 -4.35 -7.73 7.36
C ASN A 9 -3.93 -9.18 7.62
N ASN A 10 -3.86 -9.94 6.53
CA ASN A 10 -3.49 -11.36 6.49
C ASN A 10 -4.34 -12.24 7.42
N LEU A 11 -5.59 -11.84 7.67
CA LEU A 11 -6.57 -12.59 8.44
C LEU A 11 -7.43 -13.45 7.50
N ILE A 12 -7.55 -14.74 7.82
CA ILE A 12 -8.46 -15.67 7.15
C ILE A 12 -9.62 -15.99 8.10
N ILE A 13 -10.84 -15.69 7.65
CA ILE A 13 -12.08 -15.93 8.37
C ILE A 13 -12.73 -17.20 7.82
N PHE A 14 -12.87 -18.19 8.68
CA PHE A 14 -13.62 -19.40 8.42
C PHE A 14 -15.07 -19.18 8.84
N GLU A 15 -15.95 -19.00 7.84
CA GLU A 15 -17.36 -18.77 8.08
C GLU A 15 -18.07 -20.09 8.38
N MET A 16 -18.44 -20.31 9.64
CA MET A 16 -19.19 -21.49 10.03
C MET A 16 -20.64 -21.38 9.58
N ALA A 17 -21.22 -20.18 9.58
CA ALA A 17 -22.66 -19.95 9.35
C ALA A 17 -23.50 -20.94 10.17
N ASN A 18 -24.43 -21.65 9.52
CA ASN A 18 -25.21 -22.75 10.13
C ASN A 18 -24.60 -24.14 9.82
N ASN A 19 -23.32 -24.18 9.43
CA ASN A 19 -22.37 -25.30 9.34
C ASN A 19 -22.55 -26.36 10.46
N HIS A 20 -22.75 -25.87 11.68
CA HIS A 20 -22.87 -26.68 12.89
C HIS A 20 -24.15 -27.54 12.96
N GLN A 21 -25.14 -27.33 12.10
CA GLN A 21 -26.40 -28.09 12.06
C GLN A 21 -27.15 -28.14 13.41
N GLY A 22 -27.07 -27.07 14.22
CA GLY A 22 -27.64 -27.06 15.58
C GLY A 22 -26.90 -27.93 16.60
N SER A 23 -25.69 -28.41 16.30
CA SER A 23 -24.89 -29.27 17.19
C SER A 23 -23.58 -28.60 17.61
N VAL A 24 -23.43 -28.36 18.93
CA VAL A 24 -22.17 -27.86 19.51
C VAL A 24 -21.01 -28.82 19.26
N ALA A 25 -21.24 -30.13 19.38
CA ALA A 25 -20.21 -31.13 19.15
C ALA A 25 -19.70 -31.08 17.69
N HIS A 26 -20.62 -30.92 16.72
CA HIS A 26 -20.24 -30.77 15.33
C HIS A 26 -19.53 -29.43 15.05
N GLY A 27 -20.01 -28.32 15.64
CA GLY A 27 -19.34 -27.02 15.57
C GLY A 27 -17.90 -27.06 16.10
N LYS A 28 -17.67 -27.77 17.22
CA LYS A 28 -16.32 -28.00 17.77
C LYS A 28 -15.43 -28.78 16.81
N LYS A 29 -15.98 -29.77 16.09
CA LYS A 29 -15.24 -30.50 15.04
C LYS A 29 -14.80 -29.57 13.91
N ILE A 30 -15.68 -28.67 13.44
CA ILE A 30 -15.31 -27.68 12.41
C ILE A 30 -14.19 -26.77 12.93
N ILE A 31 -14.30 -26.27 14.17
CA ILE A 31 -13.28 -25.44 14.83
C ILE A 31 -11.92 -26.17 14.88
N ASP A 32 -11.91 -27.45 15.24
CA ASP A 32 -10.67 -28.23 15.35
C ASP A 32 -9.94 -28.34 14.01
N GLU A 33 -10.65 -28.65 12.93
CA GLU A 33 -10.09 -28.76 11.58
C GLU A 33 -9.51 -27.41 11.12
N MET A 34 -10.27 -26.33 11.27
CA MET A 34 -9.82 -25.00 10.85
C MET A 34 -8.63 -24.50 11.68
N ALA A 35 -8.65 -24.72 13.00
CA ALA A 35 -7.54 -24.36 13.87
C ALA A 35 -6.29 -25.22 13.60
N SER A 36 -6.45 -26.45 13.10
CA SER A 36 -5.32 -27.26 12.65
C SER A 36 -4.64 -26.63 11.45
N LEU A 37 -5.41 -26.23 10.44
CA LEU A 37 -4.89 -25.56 9.25
C LEU A 37 -4.19 -24.23 9.59
N THR A 38 -4.71 -23.45 10.54
CA THR A 38 -4.04 -22.20 10.93
C THR A 38 -2.68 -22.44 11.57
N ARG A 39 -2.53 -23.50 12.37
CA ARG A 39 -1.24 -23.88 12.96
C ARG A 39 -0.29 -24.43 11.89
N GLU A 40 -0.79 -25.31 11.01
CA GLU A 40 -0.02 -25.92 9.92
C GLU A 40 0.62 -24.88 9.00
N TYR A 41 -0.13 -23.83 8.61
CA TYR A 41 0.33 -22.80 7.68
C TYR A 41 0.77 -21.48 8.34
N ASN A 42 0.86 -21.44 9.68
CA ASN A 42 1.17 -20.26 10.49
C ASN A 42 0.34 -19.03 10.05
N LEU A 43 -0.98 -19.15 10.15
CA LEU A 43 -1.95 -18.14 9.73
C LEU A 43 -2.61 -17.46 10.92
N ARG A 44 -2.96 -16.19 10.75
CA ARG A 44 -3.98 -15.55 11.59
C ARG A 44 -5.35 -16.03 11.12
N GLY A 45 -5.97 -16.90 11.92
CA GLY A 45 -7.29 -17.45 11.63
C GLY A 45 -8.37 -16.91 12.57
N ALA A 46 -9.56 -16.70 12.03
CA ALA A 46 -10.77 -16.43 12.78
C ALA A 46 -11.85 -17.47 12.48
N ILE A 47 -12.66 -17.80 13.47
CA ILE A 47 -13.95 -18.45 13.24
C ILE A 47 -15.03 -17.38 13.24
N LYS A 48 -15.97 -17.48 12.30
CA LYS A 48 -17.15 -16.60 12.26
C LYS A 48 -18.43 -17.36 12.53
N LEU A 49 -19.23 -16.81 13.44
CA LEU A 49 -20.55 -17.30 13.85
C LEU A 49 -21.63 -16.28 13.46
N GLN A 50 -22.85 -16.74 13.20
CA GLN A 50 -23.99 -15.87 12.91
C GLN A 50 -24.97 -15.90 14.07
N PHE A 51 -25.26 -14.73 14.65
CA PHE A 51 -26.20 -14.59 15.76
C PHE A 51 -27.50 -13.98 15.26
N ARG A 52 -28.61 -14.64 15.60
CA ARG A 52 -29.98 -14.20 15.35
C ARG A 52 -30.79 -14.50 16.60
N ASP A 53 -31.51 -13.53 17.12
CA ASP A 53 -32.58 -13.82 18.07
C ASP A 53 -33.82 -14.23 17.27
N HIS A 54 -34.02 -15.53 17.06
CA HIS A 54 -35.11 -16.03 16.21
C HIS A 54 -36.50 -15.52 16.61
N LYS A 55 -36.71 -15.16 17.88
CA LYS A 55 -37.98 -14.63 18.39
C LYS A 55 -38.31 -13.24 17.84
N THR A 56 -37.30 -12.40 17.64
CA THR A 56 -37.48 -11.03 17.13
C THR A 56 -37.10 -10.92 15.66
N PHE A 57 -36.14 -11.72 15.19
CA PHE A 57 -35.67 -11.75 13.82
C PHE A 57 -36.68 -12.38 12.84
N ILE A 58 -37.39 -13.44 13.25
CA ILE A 58 -38.38 -14.11 12.41
C ILE A 58 -39.76 -13.55 12.74
N HIS A 59 -40.39 -12.89 11.76
CA HIS A 59 -41.74 -12.35 11.92
C HIS A 59 -42.71 -13.45 12.40
N PRO A 60 -43.56 -13.20 13.43
CA PRO A 60 -44.44 -14.23 14.00
C PRO A 60 -45.34 -14.95 12.99
N ASP A 61 -45.79 -14.25 11.94
CA ASP A 61 -46.61 -14.88 10.90
C ASP A 61 -45.82 -15.82 9.98
N SER A 62 -44.50 -15.66 9.87
CA SER A 62 -43.63 -16.60 9.14
C SER A 62 -43.45 -17.93 9.88
N LEU A 63 -43.88 -18.01 11.15
CA LEU A 63 -43.89 -19.25 11.92
C LEU A 63 -45.17 -20.08 11.68
N LYS A 64 -46.19 -19.46 11.07
CA LYS A 64 -47.49 -20.07 10.76
C LYS A 64 -47.52 -20.51 9.29
N GLY A 65 -48.17 -21.64 8.99
CA GLY A 65 -48.33 -22.13 7.62
C GLY A 65 -47.04 -22.69 6.98
N LYS A 66 -46.95 -22.64 5.64
CA LYS A 66 -45.79 -23.14 4.89
C LYS A 66 -44.62 -22.16 5.00
N LYS A 67 -43.58 -22.58 5.71
CA LYS A 67 -42.39 -21.78 5.98
C LYS A 67 -41.51 -21.65 4.73
N SER A 68 -40.77 -20.56 4.62
CA SER A 68 -39.72 -20.45 3.61
C SER A 68 -38.56 -21.38 3.98
N LYS A 69 -37.79 -21.84 2.97
CA LYS A 69 -36.63 -22.72 3.19
C LYS A 69 -35.62 -22.13 4.19
N HIS A 70 -35.47 -20.80 4.22
CA HIS A 70 -34.56 -20.13 5.14
C HIS A 70 -35.09 -20.14 6.58
N VAL A 71 -36.38 -19.89 6.79
CA VAL A 71 -37.00 -19.95 8.12
C VAL A 71 -36.87 -21.36 8.69
N GLU A 72 -37.15 -22.39 7.89
CA GLU A 72 -36.97 -23.79 8.32
C GLU A 72 -35.52 -24.08 8.70
N ARG A 73 -34.56 -23.65 7.86
CA ARG A 73 -33.13 -23.81 8.11
C ARG A 73 -32.68 -23.14 9.41
N PHE A 74 -33.11 -21.90 9.66
CA PHE A 74 -32.72 -21.16 10.86
C PHE A 74 -33.25 -21.86 12.11
N LEU A 75 -34.54 -22.20 12.13
CA LEU A 75 -35.13 -22.93 13.26
C LEU A 75 -34.50 -24.30 13.48
N SER A 76 -34.19 -25.05 12.41
CA SER A 76 -33.61 -26.39 12.53
C SER A 76 -32.15 -26.40 12.97
N THR A 77 -31.48 -25.24 12.98
CA THR A 77 -30.05 -25.12 13.32
C THR A 77 -29.81 -24.17 14.49
N GLU A 78 -30.86 -23.82 15.24
CA GLU A 78 -30.78 -22.93 16.39
C GLU A 78 -29.78 -23.44 17.44
N LEU A 79 -29.04 -22.51 18.02
CA LEU A 79 -28.15 -22.72 19.15
C LEU A 79 -28.53 -21.74 20.26
N SER A 80 -28.48 -22.19 21.50
CA SER A 80 -28.72 -21.32 22.66
C SER A 80 -27.53 -20.39 22.92
N GLU A 81 -27.73 -19.37 23.76
CA GLU A 81 -26.63 -18.53 24.26
C GLU A 81 -25.50 -19.37 24.88
N LYS A 82 -25.85 -20.41 25.64
CA LYS A 82 -24.88 -21.33 26.27
C LYS A 82 -24.07 -22.08 25.21
N ASP A 83 -24.73 -22.55 24.16
CA ASP A 83 -24.08 -23.26 23.06
C ASP A 83 -23.10 -22.36 22.31
N PHE A 84 -23.49 -21.11 22.03
CA PHE A 84 -22.59 -20.12 21.43
C PHE A 84 -21.42 -19.78 22.34
N TYR A 85 -21.64 -19.61 23.65
CA TYR A 85 -20.58 -19.43 24.63
C TYR A 85 -19.58 -20.59 24.58
N ASP A 86 -20.08 -21.84 24.61
CA ASP A 86 -19.25 -23.04 24.56
C ASP A 86 -18.41 -23.13 23.27
N LEU A 87 -18.96 -22.74 22.11
CA LEU A 87 -18.24 -22.69 20.84
C LEU A 87 -17.17 -21.58 20.83
N ILE A 88 -17.51 -20.39 21.32
CA ILE A 88 -16.58 -19.25 21.39
C ILE A 88 -15.39 -19.57 22.31
N GLN A 89 -15.64 -20.09 23.51
CA GLN A 89 -14.57 -20.46 24.44
C GLN A 89 -13.70 -21.57 23.86
N TYR A 90 -14.30 -22.54 23.16
CA TYR A 90 -13.55 -23.60 22.51
C TYR A 90 -12.67 -23.07 21.37
N ALA A 91 -13.20 -22.22 20.49
CA ALA A 91 -12.43 -21.60 19.42
C ALA A 91 -11.29 -20.72 19.94
N ARG A 92 -11.53 -19.93 20.98
CA ARG A 92 -10.52 -19.10 21.63
C ARG A 92 -9.41 -19.96 22.23
N LYS A 93 -9.75 -21.07 22.90
CA LYS A 93 -8.78 -22.06 23.41
C LYS A 93 -7.93 -22.68 22.30
N LYS A 94 -8.46 -22.77 21.08
CA LYS A 94 -7.76 -23.29 19.89
C LYS A 94 -6.92 -22.23 19.16
N GLY A 95 -6.90 -20.99 19.67
CA GLY A 95 -6.11 -19.88 19.12
C GLY A 95 -6.77 -19.14 17.96
N LEU A 96 -8.08 -19.32 17.75
CA LEU A 96 -8.82 -18.59 16.72
C LEU A 96 -9.38 -17.28 17.26
N ILE A 97 -9.34 -16.25 16.43
CA ILE A 97 -10.04 -14.97 16.63
C ILE A 97 -11.55 -15.21 16.49
N ILE A 98 -12.34 -14.52 17.30
CA ILE A 98 -13.80 -14.64 17.32
C ILE A 98 -14.43 -13.49 16.56
N VAL A 99 -15.03 -13.80 15.41
CA VAL A 99 -15.83 -12.85 14.63
C VAL A 99 -17.30 -13.24 14.74
N VAL A 100 -18.18 -12.28 14.96
CA VAL A 100 -19.63 -12.53 15.02
C VAL A 100 -20.35 -11.66 14.01
N SER A 101 -21.27 -12.27 13.26
CA SER A 101 -22.26 -11.54 12.44
C SER A 101 -23.59 -11.47 13.17
N PRO A 102 -23.90 -10.40 13.93
CA PRO A 102 -25.22 -10.17 14.47
C PRO A 102 -26.18 -9.72 13.36
N TRP A 103 -27.41 -10.20 13.40
CA TRP A 103 -28.45 -9.87 12.41
C TRP A 103 -29.59 -9.01 12.97
N ASP A 104 -29.53 -8.70 14.27
CA ASP A 104 -30.48 -7.88 15.03
C ASP A 104 -29.74 -7.26 16.24
N GLU A 105 -30.34 -6.24 16.86
CA GLU A 105 -29.72 -5.46 17.94
C GLU A 105 -29.48 -6.28 19.21
N ILE A 106 -30.36 -7.25 19.50
CA ILE A 106 -30.20 -8.19 20.62
C ILE A 106 -28.97 -9.06 20.41
N SER A 107 -28.76 -9.51 19.17
CA SER A 107 -27.59 -10.27 18.76
C SER A 107 -26.30 -9.45 18.84
N VAL A 108 -26.36 -8.12 18.67
CA VAL A 108 -25.21 -7.24 18.95
C VAL A 108 -24.86 -7.28 20.44
N ASP A 109 -25.85 -7.13 21.32
CA ASP A 109 -25.64 -7.19 22.77
C ASP A 109 -25.07 -8.55 23.19
N LEU A 110 -25.57 -9.63 22.60
CA LEU A 110 -25.04 -10.98 22.81
C LEU A 110 -23.59 -11.11 22.34
N ALA A 111 -23.24 -10.57 21.17
CA ALA A 111 -21.88 -10.60 20.65
C ALA A 111 -20.88 -9.89 21.60
N ILE A 112 -21.30 -8.77 22.20
CA ILE A 112 -20.50 -8.05 23.20
C ILE A 112 -20.42 -8.83 24.51
N LYS A 113 -21.54 -9.36 25.00
CA LYS A 113 -21.61 -10.20 26.19
C LYS A 113 -20.69 -11.42 26.10
N LEU A 114 -20.63 -12.07 24.94
CA LEU A 114 -19.75 -13.22 24.68
C LEU A 114 -18.33 -12.82 24.24
N ASN A 115 -18.00 -11.52 24.32
CA ASN A 115 -16.70 -10.94 24.03
C ASN A 115 -16.16 -11.31 22.64
N ALA A 116 -16.93 -11.01 21.58
CA ALA A 116 -16.44 -11.05 20.20
C ALA A 116 -15.26 -10.09 20.03
N ASP A 117 -14.25 -10.50 19.25
CA ASP A 117 -13.06 -9.70 18.97
C ASP A 117 -13.34 -8.68 17.83
N ALA A 118 -14.22 -9.04 16.88
CA ALA A 118 -14.71 -8.15 15.83
C ALA A 118 -16.17 -8.46 15.43
N ILE A 119 -16.88 -7.45 14.93
CA ILE A 119 -18.24 -7.57 14.41
C ILE A 119 -18.19 -7.61 12.88
N LYS A 120 -18.90 -8.56 12.27
CA LYS A 120 -19.10 -8.65 10.83
C LYS A 120 -20.52 -8.18 10.48
N VAL A 121 -20.63 -7.18 9.61
CA VAL A 121 -21.89 -6.80 8.98
C VAL A 121 -22.02 -7.59 7.67
N ALA A 122 -23.08 -8.38 7.55
CA ALA A 122 -23.40 -9.10 6.32
C ALA A 122 -23.88 -8.13 5.24
N SER A 123 -23.71 -8.48 3.96
CA SER A 123 -24.09 -7.62 2.83
C SER A 123 -25.56 -7.18 2.87
N LEU A 124 -26.45 -8.07 3.33
CA LEU A 124 -27.88 -7.80 3.46
C LEU A 124 -28.21 -6.78 4.57
N SER A 125 -27.34 -6.68 5.57
CA SER A 125 -27.46 -5.75 6.71
C SER A 125 -26.63 -4.49 6.52
N ALA A 126 -25.89 -4.36 5.42
CA ALA A 126 -25.00 -3.22 5.18
C ALA A 126 -25.76 -1.91 4.88
N LYS A 127 -27.09 -1.95 4.77
CA LYS A 127 -27.98 -0.79 4.71
C LYS A 127 -29.02 -0.77 5.85
N ASP A 128 -28.86 -1.66 6.82
CA ASP A 128 -29.70 -1.71 8.01
C ASP A 128 -29.19 -0.67 9.01
N TRP A 129 -29.59 0.59 8.80
CA TRP A 129 -29.10 1.72 9.59
C TRP A 129 -29.37 1.57 11.10
N PRO A 130 -30.55 1.12 11.57
CA PRO A 130 -30.77 0.83 12.99
C PRO A 130 -29.74 -0.16 13.58
N LEU A 131 -29.48 -1.25 12.88
CA LEU A 131 -28.47 -2.22 13.31
C LEU A 131 -27.05 -1.61 13.29
N LEU A 132 -26.72 -0.83 12.26
CA LEU A 132 -25.43 -0.15 12.16
C LEU A 132 -25.21 0.86 13.29
N GLU A 133 -26.24 1.64 13.67
CA GLU A 133 -26.21 2.54 14.83
C GLU A 133 -25.92 1.80 16.13
N LYS A 134 -26.55 0.64 16.34
CA LYS A 134 -26.26 -0.24 17.49
C LYS A 134 -24.82 -0.76 17.46
N ILE A 135 -24.32 -1.17 16.29
CA ILE A 135 -22.96 -1.73 16.13
C ILE A 135 -21.89 -0.68 16.43
N VAL A 136 -22.01 0.55 15.92
CA VAL A 136 -20.97 1.58 16.13
C VAL A 136 -20.86 2.03 17.60
N GLN A 137 -21.94 1.93 18.37
CA GLN A 137 -21.92 2.19 19.82
C GLN A 137 -21.00 1.22 20.57
N THR A 138 -20.76 0.02 20.03
CA THR A 138 -19.89 -0.98 20.68
C THR A 138 -18.41 -0.63 20.61
N ARG A 139 -18.01 0.25 19.67
CA ARG A 139 -16.60 0.58 19.34
C ARG A 139 -15.71 -0.62 18.98
N LYS A 140 -16.29 -1.80 18.77
CA LYS A 140 -15.55 -2.98 18.30
C LYS A 140 -15.05 -2.75 16.87
N PRO A 141 -13.95 -3.42 16.46
CA PRO A 141 -13.56 -3.48 15.05
C PRO A 141 -14.71 -4.04 14.20
N VAL A 142 -14.98 -3.43 13.05
CA VAL A 142 -16.10 -3.80 12.16
C VAL A 142 -15.58 -4.25 10.80
N ILE A 143 -16.14 -5.35 10.29
CA ILE A 143 -15.89 -5.86 8.95
C ILE A 143 -17.21 -5.80 8.18
N VAL A 144 -17.29 -5.05 7.08
CA VAL A 144 -18.53 -4.90 6.31
C VAL A 144 -18.41 -5.60 4.97
N ALA A 145 -19.29 -6.57 4.70
CA ALA A 145 -19.45 -7.11 3.35
C ALA A 145 -20.29 -6.16 2.49
N THR A 146 -19.89 -5.95 1.24
CA THR A 146 -20.45 -4.90 0.36
C THR A 146 -21.22 -5.48 -0.83
N GLY A 147 -21.63 -6.75 -0.76
CA GLY A 147 -22.31 -7.43 -1.86
C GLY A 147 -23.63 -6.76 -2.23
N GLY A 148 -23.82 -6.44 -3.51
CA GLY A 148 -25.03 -5.80 -4.01
C GLY A 148 -25.15 -4.30 -3.73
N LEU A 149 -24.19 -3.69 -3.02
CA LEU A 149 -24.20 -2.25 -2.77
C LEU A 149 -23.74 -1.46 -3.99
N SER A 150 -24.33 -0.28 -4.18
CA SER A 150 -23.79 0.72 -5.11
C SER A 150 -22.54 1.37 -4.53
N ILE A 151 -21.73 2.03 -5.36
CA ILE A 151 -20.56 2.75 -4.85
C ILE A 151 -20.94 3.86 -3.86
N HIS A 152 -22.08 4.52 -4.10
CA HIS A 152 -22.62 5.55 -3.21
C HIS A 152 -23.02 4.98 -1.84
N ASP A 153 -23.60 3.77 -1.79
CA ASP A 153 -23.90 3.11 -0.52
C ASP A 153 -22.62 2.77 0.26
N VAL A 154 -21.55 2.36 -0.43
CA VAL A 154 -20.25 2.11 0.20
C VAL A 154 -19.60 3.42 0.69
N ASP A 155 -19.73 4.52 -0.05
CA ASP A 155 -19.27 5.84 0.40
C ASP A 155 -20.00 6.29 1.66
N ASN A 156 -21.32 6.10 1.74
CA ASN A 156 -22.11 6.39 2.94
C ASN A 156 -21.65 5.55 4.14
N LEU A 157 -21.37 4.26 3.93
CA LEU A 157 -20.79 3.40 4.97
C LEU A 157 -19.41 3.90 5.42
N ALA A 158 -18.55 4.30 4.49
CA ALA A 158 -17.21 4.81 4.81
C ALA A 158 -17.32 6.08 5.66
N SER A 159 -18.15 7.03 5.22
CA SER A 159 -18.39 8.29 5.94
C SER A 159 -19.01 8.05 7.32
N PHE A 160 -19.96 7.13 7.44
CA PHE A 160 -20.60 6.79 8.70
C PHE A 160 -19.60 6.17 9.69
N MET A 161 -18.80 5.20 9.24
CA MET A 161 -17.81 4.55 10.09
C MET A 161 -16.69 5.51 10.53
N ASP A 162 -16.25 6.39 9.63
CA ASP A 162 -15.26 7.42 9.92
C ASP A 162 -15.79 8.45 10.94
N HIS A 163 -17.02 8.94 10.75
CA HIS A 163 -17.67 9.86 11.70
C HIS A 163 -17.77 9.28 13.13
N HIS A 164 -17.97 7.98 13.24
CA HIS A 164 -18.00 7.27 14.51
C HIS A 164 -16.63 6.73 14.96
N TYR A 165 -15.53 7.09 14.29
CA TYR A 165 -14.16 6.65 14.60
C TYR A 165 -14.01 5.13 14.72
N ILE A 166 -14.70 4.38 13.86
CA ILE A 166 -14.69 2.92 13.88
C ILE A 166 -13.51 2.39 13.09
N ASN A 167 -12.76 1.46 13.69
CA ASN A 167 -11.76 0.67 12.96
C ASN A 167 -12.49 -0.30 12.02
N VAL A 168 -12.51 -0.01 10.72
CA VAL A 168 -13.33 -0.73 9.73
C VAL A 168 -12.50 -1.38 8.62
N ALA A 169 -12.95 -2.54 8.16
CA ALA A 169 -12.53 -3.18 6.91
C ALA A 169 -13.73 -3.40 5.98
N PHE A 170 -13.53 -3.26 4.68
CA PHE A 170 -14.54 -3.54 3.66
C PHE A 170 -14.20 -4.78 2.87
N MET A 171 -15.19 -5.64 2.65
CA MET A 171 -15.02 -6.86 1.87
C MET A 171 -15.83 -6.80 0.59
N HIS A 172 -15.15 -6.91 -0.54
CA HIS A 172 -15.79 -7.23 -1.81
C HIS A 172 -16.42 -8.61 -1.71
N CYS A 173 -17.64 -8.73 -2.21
CA CYS A 173 -18.46 -9.93 -2.15
C CYS A 173 -19.52 -9.87 -3.25
N VAL A 174 -19.97 -11.04 -3.70
CA VAL A 174 -21.13 -11.18 -4.58
C VAL A 174 -22.14 -12.08 -3.88
N ALA A 175 -23.40 -11.64 -3.78
CA ALA A 175 -24.45 -12.35 -3.04
C ALA A 175 -25.13 -13.44 -3.91
N LEU A 176 -24.33 -14.21 -4.65
CA LEU A 176 -24.76 -15.37 -5.45
C LEU A 176 -24.13 -16.63 -4.87
N TYR A 177 -24.92 -17.69 -4.72
CA TYR A 177 -24.55 -18.89 -3.97
C TYR A 177 -24.77 -20.16 -4.81
N PRO A 178 -23.77 -20.63 -5.58
CA PRO A 178 -22.41 -20.13 -5.69
C PRO A 178 -22.27 -18.97 -6.69
N THR A 179 -21.19 -18.20 -6.57
CA THR A 179 -20.82 -17.11 -7.51
C THR A 179 -19.97 -17.67 -8.64
N THR A 180 -20.38 -17.48 -9.90
CA THR A 180 -19.60 -17.91 -11.07
C THR A 180 -18.40 -16.98 -11.33
N ASN A 181 -17.39 -17.45 -12.06
CA ASN A 181 -16.19 -16.64 -12.39
C ASN A 181 -16.55 -15.31 -13.09
N SER A 182 -17.53 -15.32 -14.00
CA SER A 182 -17.99 -14.11 -14.70
C SER A 182 -18.68 -13.10 -13.78
N ASP A 183 -19.32 -13.59 -12.72
CA ASP A 183 -20.06 -12.75 -11.77
C ASP A 183 -19.19 -12.19 -10.65
N MET A 184 -17.97 -12.72 -10.45
CA MET A 184 -17.11 -12.34 -9.30
C MET A 184 -16.73 -10.87 -9.27
N GLN A 185 -16.56 -10.23 -10.43
CA GLN A 185 -16.24 -8.78 -10.53
C GLN A 185 -15.04 -8.35 -9.66
N LEU A 186 -13.97 -9.15 -9.61
CA LEU A 186 -12.86 -8.96 -8.66
C LEU A 186 -12.12 -7.61 -8.80
N ASN A 187 -12.17 -6.95 -9.97
CA ASN A 187 -11.61 -5.60 -10.16
C ASN A 187 -12.17 -4.56 -9.17
N LYS A 188 -13.35 -4.81 -8.57
CA LYS A 188 -13.88 -3.98 -7.47
C LYS A 188 -12.94 -3.91 -6.26
N ILE A 189 -12.15 -4.96 -5.99
CA ILE A 189 -11.14 -4.95 -4.92
C ILE A 189 -10.10 -3.85 -5.18
N HIS A 190 -9.55 -3.80 -6.40
CA HIS A 190 -8.58 -2.77 -6.78
C HIS A 190 -9.20 -1.37 -6.73
N MET A 191 -10.43 -1.23 -7.24
CA MET A 191 -11.18 0.03 -7.17
C MET A 191 -11.37 0.51 -5.72
N PHE A 192 -11.78 -0.38 -4.81
CA PHE A 192 -11.94 -0.05 -3.39
C PHE A 192 -10.61 0.31 -2.74
N LYS A 193 -9.53 -0.41 -3.05
CA LYS A 193 -8.20 -0.11 -2.50
C LYS A 193 -7.73 1.30 -2.89
N LYS A 194 -8.01 1.72 -4.13
CA LYS A 194 -7.70 3.08 -4.59
C LYS A 194 -8.61 4.14 -3.95
N ARG A 195 -9.91 3.83 -3.80
CA ARG A 195 -10.91 4.79 -3.30
C ARG A 195 -10.84 5.00 -1.79
N TYR A 196 -10.50 3.96 -1.02
CA TYR A 196 -10.46 3.97 0.44
C TYR A 196 -9.06 3.56 0.95
N PRO A 197 -8.02 4.38 0.74
CA PRO A 197 -6.63 4.00 1.02
C PRO A 197 -6.34 3.69 2.50
N ASN A 198 -7.18 4.19 3.41
CA ASN A 198 -7.04 4.00 4.86
C ASN A 198 -7.92 2.87 5.43
N ILE A 199 -8.69 2.17 4.58
CA ILE A 199 -9.56 1.06 4.98
C ILE A 199 -8.99 -0.23 4.43
N THR A 200 -8.83 -1.26 5.28
CA THR A 200 -8.41 -2.58 4.79
C THR A 200 -9.47 -3.15 3.87
N ILE A 201 -9.07 -3.51 2.65
CA ILE A 201 -9.94 -4.15 1.67
C ILE A 201 -9.74 -5.66 1.73
N GLY A 202 -10.84 -6.40 1.75
CA GLY A 202 -10.88 -7.86 1.78
C GLY A 202 -11.76 -8.47 0.69
N PHE A 203 -11.82 -9.80 0.69
CA PHE A 203 -12.59 -10.62 -0.23
C PHE A 203 -13.36 -11.71 0.54
N SER A 204 -14.69 -11.63 0.50
CA SER A 204 -15.60 -12.62 1.07
C SER A 204 -16.28 -13.32 -0.08
N THR A 205 -16.13 -14.64 -0.16
CA THR A 205 -16.45 -15.38 -1.37
C THR A 205 -17.48 -16.48 -1.15
N HIS A 206 -18.30 -16.65 -2.19
CA HIS A 206 -19.26 -17.74 -2.35
C HIS A 206 -18.98 -18.51 -3.65
N GLU A 207 -17.76 -18.42 -4.17
CA GLU A 207 -17.29 -19.23 -5.30
C GLU A 207 -17.45 -20.74 -5.04
N PRO A 208 -17.54 -21.57 -6.09
CA PRO A 208 -17.53 -23.02 -5.99
C PRO A 208 -16.41 -23.57 -5.09
N ARG A 209 -16.64 -24.78 -4.55
CA ARG A 209 -15.70 -25.45 -3.62
C ARG A 209 -14.32 -25.74 -4.21
N ASP A 210 -14.25 -25.92 -5.51
CA ASP A 210 -13.08 -26.30 -6.30
C ASP A 210 -12.38 -25.11 -6.99
N ASN A 211 -12.87 -23.88 -6.77
CA ASN A 211 -12.21 -22.69 -7.29
C ASN A 211 -11.12 -22.21 -6.31
N TYR A 212 -9.89 -22.11 -6.80
CA TYR A 212 -8.74 -21.67 -6.02
C TYR A 212 -8.06 -20.44 -6.64
N GLU A 213 -8.40 -20.08 -7.87
CA GLU A 213 -7.84 -18.96 -8.62
C GLU A 213 -8.34 -17.62 -8.07
N ALA A 214 -9.60 -17.58 -7.62
CA ALA A 214 -10.24 -16.34 -7.20
C ALA A 214 -9.56 -15.69 -5.99
N ILE A 215 -9.12 -16.47 -4.99
CA ILE A 215 -8.34 -15.93 -3.86
C ILE A 215 -6.98 -15.38 -4.30
N GLN A 216 -6.33 -16.01 -5.30
CA GLN A 216 -5.04 -15.53 -5.82
C GLN A 216 -5.20 -14.19 -6.53
N VAL A 217 -6.21 -14.08 -7.40
CA VAL A 217 -6.55 -12.85 -8.10
C VAL A 217 -6.97 -11.75 -7.11
N ALA A 218 -7.77 -12.08 -6.11
CA ALA A 218 -8.17 -11.14 -5.06
C ALA A 218 -6.97 -10.58 -4.28
N TYR A 219 -6.02 -11.45 -3.90
CA TYR A 219 -4.79 -11.04 -3.22
C TYR A 219 -3.92 -10.13 -4.11
N ALA A 220 -3.79 -10.46 -5.40
CA ALA A 220 -3.07 -9.66 -6.40
C ALA A 220 -3.69 -8.27 -6.61
N LEU A 221 -5.02 -8.18 -6.61
CA LEU A 221 -5.74 -6.91 -6.73
C LEU A 221 -5.71 -6.07 -5.43
N GLY A 222 -5.20 -6.64 -4.34
CA GLY A 222 -4.87 -5.92 -3.12
C GLY A 222 -5.73 -6.26 -1.90
N ALA A 223 -6.55 -7.31 -1.95
CA ALA A 223 -7.25 -7.80 -0.75
C ALA A 223 -6.24 -8.30 0.30
N ARG A 224 -6.50 -8.01 1.58
CA ARG A 224 -5.68 -8.43 2.73
C ARG A 224 -6.48 -9.09 3.84
N LEU A 225 -7.78 -9.32 3.63
CA LEU A 225 -8.68 -10.02 4.54
C LEU A 225 -9.51 -10.98 3.70
N PHE A 226 -9.63 -12.24 4.10
CA PHE A 226 -10.28 -13.28 3.29
C PHE A 226 -11.33 -14.02 4.10
N GLU A 227 -12.46 -14.35 3.49
CA GLU A 227 -13.55 -15.09 4.15
C GLU A 227 -14.13 -16.15 3.22
N LYS A 228 -14.25 -17.39 3.71
CA LYS A 228 -14.84 -18.53 3.00
C LYS A 228 -15.72 -19.34 3.94
N HIS A 229 -16.86 -19.81 3.46
CA HIS A 229 -17.70 -20.75 4.20
C HIS A 229 -17.02 -22.10 4.38
N VAL A 230 -17.08 -22.67 5.57
CA VAL A 230 -16.45 -23.96 5.89
C VAL A 230 -17.40 -24.91 6.62
N GLY A 231 -17.12 -26.20 6.54
CA GLY A 231 -17.80 -27.20 7.36
C GLY A 231 -17.10 -28.55 7.30
N VAL A 232 -17.72 -29.57 7.90
CA VAL A 232 -17.20 -30.94 7.89
C VAL A 232 -18.32 -31.87 7.46
N GLU A 233 -18.09 -32.61 6.38
CA GLU A 233 -19.03 -33.61 5.90
C GLU A 233 -19.02 -34.83 6.83
N THR A 234 -20.18 -35.49 6.91
CA THR A 234 -20.35 -36.78 7.59
C THR A 234 -21.25 -37.66 6.72
N ASN A 235 -21.51 -38.90 7.16
CA ASN A 235 -22.47 -39.78 6.49
C ASN A 235 -23.89 -39.17 6.41
N THR A 236 -24.21 -38.19 7.26
CA THR A 236 -25.54 -37.55 7.34
C THR A 236 -25.52 -36.04 7.06
N ILE A 237 -24.35 -35.40 7.01
CA ILE A 237 -24.19 -33.96 6.80
C ILE A 237 -23.46 -33.73 5.48
N GLN A 238 -24.15 -33.10 4.54
CA GLN A 238 -23.62 -32.68 3.24
C GLN A 238 -23.43 -31.16 3.22
N LEU A 239 -22.34 -30.68 2.62
CA LEU A 239 -22.11 -29.25 2.46
C LEU A 239 -22.82 -28.71 1.22
N ASN A 240 -23.22 -27.43 1.27
CA ASN A 240 -23.70 -26.72 0.09
C ASN A 240 -22.54 -26.48 -0.90
N SER A 241 -22.89 -26.02 -2.11
CA SER A 241 -21.94 -25.86 -3.23
C SER A 241 -20.89 -24.75 -3.06
N TYR A 242 -20.92 -23.99 -1.97
CA TYR A 242 -20.03 -22.85 -1.70
C TYR A 242 -19.30 -22.94 -0.35
N SER A 243 -19.54 -24.00 0.45
CA SER A 243 -18.83 -24.27 1.70
C SER A 243 -17.79 -25.36 1.50
N THR A 244 -16.54 -25.08 1.88
CA THR A 244 -15.43 -26.03 1.72
C THR A 244 -15.29 -26.96 2.91
N ASN A 245 -14.94 -28.22 2.65
CA ASN A 245 -14.48 -29.14 3.68
C ASN A 245 -13.01 -28.85 4.07
N PRO A 246 -12.42 -29.56 5.06
CA PRO A 246 -11.04 -29.28 5.50
C PRO A 246 -9.99 -29.42 4.40
N GLU A 247 -10.11 -30.42 3.52
CA GLU A 247 -9.15 -30.65 2.43
C GLU A 247 -9.25 -29.58 1.33
N GLU A 248 -10.46 -29.17 0.98
CA GLU A 248 -10.67 -28.07 0.04
C GLU A 248 -10.19 -26.73 0.63
N THR A 249 -10.39 -26.51 1.93
CA THR A 249 -9.92 -25.33 2.63
C THR A 249 -8.38 -25.29 2.67
N ARG A 250 -7.73 -26.45 2.86
CA ARG A 250 -6.27 -26.59 2.72
C ARG A 250 -5.80 -26.10 1.35
N LYS A 251 -6.37 -26.62 0.26
CA LYS A 251 -6.02 -26.22 -1.12
C LYS A 251 -6.22 -24.73 -1.37
N TRP A 252 -7.28 -24.15 -0.81
CA TRP A 252 -7.57 -22.72 -0.89
C TRP A 252 -6.52 -21.87 -0.15
N ILE A 253 -6.09 -22.31 1.05
CA ILE A 253 -4.98 -21.69 1.80
C ILE A 253 -3.66 -21.80 1.05
N GLU A 254 -3.37 -22.95 0.44
CA GLU A 254 -2.15 -23.14 -0.35
C GLU A 254 -2.15 -22.24 -1.59
N ALA A 255 -3.30 -22.04 -2.23
CA ALA A 255 -3.43 -21.11 -3.34
C ALA A 255 -3.14 -19.67 -2.91
N TYR A 256 -3.67 -19.26 -1.76
CA TYR A 256 -3.33 -17.98 -1.11
C TYR A 256 -1.82 -17.85 -0.87
N LYS A 257 -1.18 -18.85 -0.25
CA LYS A 257 0.27 -18.83 0.02
C LYS A 257 1.10 -18.74 -1.27
N ARG A 258 0.74 -19.51 -2.31
CA ARG A 258 1.37 -19.39 -3.63
C ARG A 258 1.25 -17.97 -4.18
N ALA A 259 0.12 -17.31 -4.02
CA ALA A 259 -0.05 -15.91 -4.47
C ALA A 259 0.81 -14.93 -3.66
N VAL A 260 0.94 -15.15 -2.35
CA VAL A 260 1.87 -14.39 -1.48
C VAL A 260 3.30 -14.53 -1.98
N ASP A 261 3.75 -15.76 -2.23
CA ASP A 261 5.12 -16.07 -2.67
C ASP A 261 5.40 -15.49 -4.07
N MET A 262 4.48 -15.68 -5.02
CA MET A 262 4.66 -15.24 -6.41
C MET A 262 4.68 -13.71 -6.55
N LEU A 263 3.90 -12.98 -5.76
CA LEU A 263 3.87 -11.52 -5.84
C LEU A 263 5.01 -10.85 -5.07
N GLY A 264 5.58 -11.53 -4.07
CA GLY A 264 6.74 -11.06 -3.35
C GLY A 264 6.51 -9.72 -2.61
N ALA A 265 7.60 -8.97 -2.42
CA ALA A 265 7.57 -7.68 -1.76
C ALA A 265 7.01 -6.59 -2.68
N MET A 266 6.27 -5.64 -2.09
CA MET A 266 5.77 -4.45 -2.80
C MET A 266 6.89 -3.44 -3.12
N THR A 267 8.10 -3.64 -2.57
CA THR A 267 9.27 -2.80 -2.80
C THR A 267 10.24 -3.51 -3.73
N TYR A 268 11.01 -2.75 -4.52
CA TYR A 268 12.08 -3.31 -5.33
C TYR A 268 13.07 -4.08 -4.45
N VAL A 269 13.26 -5.36 -4.75
CA VAL A 269 14.26 -6.21 -4.09
C VAL A 269 15.36 -6.48 -5.10
N HIS A 270 16.58 -6.08 -4.76
CA HIS A 270 17.75 -6.37 -5.57
C HIS A 270 18.11 -7.86 -5.45
N ASN A 271 18.05 -8.61 -6.55
CA ASN A 271 18.45 -10.02 -6.57
C ASN A 271 19.92 -10.17 -7.01
N GLU A 272 20.80 -10.43 -6.04
CA GLU A 272 22.23 -10.60 -6.31
C GLU A 272 22.56 -11.80 -7.21
N GLU A 273 21.78 -12.89 -7.11
CA GLU A 273 21.99 -14.07 -7.95
C GLU A 273 21.61 -13.79 -9.40
N GLU A 274 20.52 -13.05 -9.61
CA GLU A 274 20.14 -12.56 -10.93
C GLU A 274 21.25 -11.67 -11.52
N GLN A 275 21.81 -10.74 -10.74
CA GLN A 275 22.93 -9.91 -11.22
C GLN A 275 24.15 -10.74 -11.60
N LYS A 276 24.54 -11.72 -10.78
CA LYS A 276 25.65 -12.64 -11.08
C LYS A 276 25.40 -13.40 -12.39
N HIS A 277 24.15 -13.83 -12.63
CA HIS A 277 23.79 -14.52 -13.86
C HIS A 277 23.81 -13.57 -15.08
N LEU A 278 23.27 -12.35 -14.94
CA LEU A 278 23.34 -11.33 -15.99
C LEU A 278 24.78 -10.99 -16.36
N ASP A 279 25.66 -10.88 -15.37
CA ASP A 279 27.09 -10.62 -15.59
C ASP A 279 27.77 -11.70 -16.43
N LEU A 280 27.28 -12.96 -16.41
CA LEU A 280 27.81 -14.02 -17.27
C LEU A 280 27.56 -13.74 -18.76
N ILE A 281 26.51 -13.00 -19.11
CA ILE A 281 26.06 -12.77 -20.51
C ILE A 281 26.15 -11.30 -20.95
N ARG A 282 26.56 -10.40 -20.05
CA ARG A 282 26.74 -8.98 -20.35
C ARG A 282 27.94 -8.72 -21.25
N ARG A 283 27.86 -7.62 -21.99
CA ARG A 283 29.02 -7.05 -22.68
C ARG A 283 29.81 -6.17 -21.71
N GLY A 284 31.12 -6.38 -21.65
CA GLY A 284 32.06 -5.50 -20.98
C GLY A 284 32.68 -4.46 -21.92
N VAL A 285 33.36 -3.49 -21.34
CA VAL A 285 34.14 -2.46 -22.05
C VAL A 285 35.60 -2.92 -22.20
N PHE A 286 36.13 -2.90 -23.42
CA PHE A 286 37.50 -3.24 -23.73
C PHE A 286 38.19 -2.09 -24.44
N VAL A 287 39.51 -1.94 -24.27
CA VAL A 287 40.24 -0.85 -24.93
C VAL A 287 40.69 -1.25 -26.34
N LYS A 288 40.47 -0.39 -27.35
CA LYS A 288 40.86 -0.61 -28.76
C LYS A 288 42.37 -0.46 -29.00
N LYS A 289 43.05 0.27 -28.12
CA LYS A 289 44.47 0.62 -28.19
C LYS A 289 45.05 0.76 -26.77
N ASN A 290 46.37 0.92 -26.66
CA ASN A 290 47.00 1.17 -25.37
C ASN A 290 46.55 2.53 -24.81
N ILE A 291 46.26 2.59 -23.52
CA ILE A 291 45.86 3.81 -22.77
C ILE A 291 46.82 3.96 -21.60
N LYS A 292 47.33 5.17 -21.36
CA LYS A 292 48.24 5.45 -20.24
C LYS A 292 47.49 5.82 -18.97
N LYS A 293 48.06 5.48 -17.81
CA LYS A 293 47.55 5.91 -16.51
C LYS A 293 47.33 7.43 -16.49
N GLY A 294 46.19 7.86 -15.98
CA GLY A 294 45.77 9.26 -15.92
C GLY A 294 45.22 9.84 -17.22
N GLN A 295 45.23 9.08 -18.32
CA GLN A 295 44.61 9.51 -19.58
C GLN A 295 43.08 9.47 -19.46
N VAL A 296 42.42 10.48 -20.03
CA VAL A 296 40.96 10.50 -20.19
C VAL A 296 40.54 9.54 -21.29
N ILE A 297 39.65 8.60 -20.97
CA ILE A 297 39.15 7.57 -21.88
C ILE A 297 37.98 8.14 -22.69
N LYS A 298 38.10 8.08 -24.02
CA LYS A 298 37.06 8.52 -24.97
C LYS A 298 36.33 7.32 -25.57
N LYS A 299 35.13 7.53 -26.13
CA LYS A 299 34.38 6.47 -26.83
C LYS A 299 35.16 5.88 -28.02
N SER A 300 35.99 6.68 -28.67
CA SER A 300 36.89 6.22 -29.74
C SER A 300 37.95 5.22 -29.28
N ASP A 301 38.29 5.21 -27.99
CA ASP A 301 39.38 4.42 -27.43
C ASP A 301 38.93 3.02 -26.97
N ILE A 302 37.60 2.77 -26.95
CA ILE A 302 37.02 1.53 -26.43
C ILE A 302 36.11 0.83 -27.44
N PHE A 303 35.84 -0.44 -27.20
CA PHE A 303 34.79 -1.25 -27.84
C PHE A 303 34.04 -2.06 -26.76
N HIS A 304 32.86 -2.56 -27.09
CA HIS A 304 32.05 -3.36 -26.17
C HIS A 304 31.90 -4.77 -26.71
N ALA A 305 32.21 -5.78 -25.90
CA ALA A 305 32.15 -7.18 -26.31
C ALA A 305 31.76 -8.09 -25.14
N PHE A 306 31.31 -9.30 -25.43
CA PHE A 306 31.13 -10.39 -24.47
C PHE A 306 32.37 -11.31 -24.52
N PRO A 307 32.73 -12.01 -23.42
CA PRO A 307 32.11 -11.99 -22.09
C PRO A 307 32.60 -10.84 -21.21
N LEU A 308 31.77 -10.43 -20.26
CA LEU A 308 32.19 -9.59 -19.14
C LEU A 308 33.15 -10.39 -18.24
N LYS A 309 34.28 -9.78 -17.88
CA LYS A 309 35.26 -10.35 -16.95
C LYS A 309 35.00 -9.85 -15.53
N LYS A 310 35.42 -10.62 -14.53
CA LYS A 310 35.34 -10.19 -13.12
C LYS A 310 36.05 -8.85 -12.92
N GLY A 311 35.34 -7.87 -12.34
CA GLY A 311 35.87 -6.52 -12.10
C GLY A 311 35.91 -5.61 -13.32
N GLN A 312 35.33 -6.04 -14.45
CA GLN A 312 35.24 -5.26 -15.68
C GLN A 312 34.00 -4.35 -15.68
N MET A 313 34.15 -3.14 -16.20
CA MET A 313 33.05 -2.21 -16.44
C MET A 313 32.08 -2.80 -17.48
N THR A 314 30.78 -2.77 -17.18
CA THR A 314 29.76 -3.15 -18.15
C THR A 314 29.63 -2.09 -19.23
N SER A 315 29.20 -2.50 -20.43
CA SER A 315 29.00 -1.56 -21.54
C SER A 315 27.98 -0.45 -21.24
N GLY A 316 27.00 -0.70 -20.36
CA GLY A 316 25.99 0.29 -19.95
C GLY A 316 26.51 1.35 -18.98
N ASP A 317 27.56 1.03 -18.21
CA ASP A 317 28.14 1.94 -17.21
C ASP A 317 29.18 2.89 -17.81
N PHE A 318 29.62 2.65 -19.04
CA PHE A 318 30.62 3.49 -19.68
C PHE A 318 30.08 4.90 -19.92
N SER A 319 30.84 5.89 -19.47
CA SER A 319 30.68 7.30 -19.85
C SER A 319 32.02 7.90 -20.23
N GLU A 320 32.01 8.91 -21.09
CA GLU A 320 33.25 9.63 -21.40
C GLU A 320 33.72 10.45 -20.20
N GLY A 321 35.03 10.64 -20.08
CA GLY A 321 35.62 11.42 -18.97
C GLY A 321 36.19 10.57 -17.83
N LEU A 322 36.11 9.24 -17.93
CA LEU A 322 36.79 8.32 -17.01
C LEU A 322 38.30 8.46 -17.14
N LEU A 323 39.01 8.48 -16.01
CA LEU A 323 40.47 8.49 -15.98
C LEU A 323 40.99 7.06 -15.85
N ALA A 324 41.97 6.68 -16.67
CA ALA A 324 42.62 5.39 -16.53
C ALA A 324 43.37 5.31 -15.18
N ASP A 325 43.02 4.35 -14.35
CA ASP A 325 43.66 4.06 -13.05
C ASP A 325 45.06 3.41 -13.20
N LYS A 326 45.31 2.79 -14.34
CA LYS A 326 46.58 2.17 -14.74
C LYS A 326 46.82 2.28 -16.25
N ASP A 327 47.99 1.81 -16.68
CA ASP A 327 48.24 1.56 -18.11
C ASP A 327 47.39 0.36 -18.57
N TYR A 328 46.57 0.54 -19.60
CA TYR A 328 45.81 -0.52 -20.25
C TYR A 328 46.43 -0.89 -21.60
N LYS A 329 46.50 -2.18 -21.93
CA LYS A 329 46.92 -2.68 -23.25
C LYS A 329 45.72 -2.91 -24.17
N LYS A 330 45.92 -2.85 -25.48
CA LYS A 330 44.89 -3.21 -26.47
C LYS A 330 44.19 -4.53 -26.11
N ASN A 331 42.85 -4.56 -26.23
CA ASN A 331 41.93 -5.63 -25.87
C ASN A 331 41.82 -5.95 -24.38
N GLU A 332 42.46 -5.15 -23.50
CA GLU A 332 42.30 -5.30 -22.06
C GLU A 332 40.91 -4.83 -21.61
N ALA A 333 40.37 -5.51 -20.60
CA ALA A 333 39.12 -5.17 -19.97
C ALA A 333 39.28 -3.89 -19.13
N LEU A 334 38.38 -2.93 -19.33
CA LEU A 334 38.37 -1.70 -18.57
C LEU A 334 37.79 -1.94 -17.17
N SER A 335 38.44 -1.44 -16.13
CA SER A 335 38.03 -1.65 -14.73
C SER A 335 36.67 -1.02 -14.44
N GLN A 336 35.82 -1.70 -13.67
CA GLN A 336 34.55 -1.14 -13.16
C GLN A 336 34.75 -0.06 -12.10
N ASN A 337 35.94 -0.02 -11.47
CA ASN A 337 36.26 0.93 -10.41
C ASN A 337 36.69 2.29 -10.95
N LEU A 338 36.65 2.48 -12.27
CA LEU A 338 36.90 3.79 -12.86
C LEU A 338 35.73 4.70 -12.50
N VAL A 339 36.00 5.61 -11.57
CA VAL A 339 35.11 6.70 -11.23
C VAL A 339 35.41 7.86 -12.17
N PRO A 340 34.39 8.50 -12.76
CA PRO A 340 34.60 9.80 -13.37
C PRO A 340 35.06 10.74 -12.24
N LYS A 341 36.05 11.60 -12.52
CA LYS A 341 36.61 12.51 -11.51
C LYS A 341 35.52 13.35 -10.82
N ASN A 342 34.44 13.65 -11.54
CA ASN A 342 33.17 14.18 -11.08
C ASN A 342 32.08 13.69 -12.04
N LEU A 343 30.84 13.49 -11.57
CA LEU A 343 29.71 13.35 -12.51
C LEU A 343 29.63 14.62 -13.36
N SER A 344 29.45 14.46 -14.67
CA SER A 344 29.18 15.62 -15.52
C SER A 344 27.83 16.25 -15.15
N SER A 345 27.69 17.55 -15.34
CA SER A 345 26.43 18.26 -15.11
C SER A 345 25.24 17.58 -15.81
N ARG A 346 25.45 17.11 -17.05
CA ARG A 346 24.45 16.40 -17.84
C ARG A 346 23.98 15.11 -17.16
N GLN A 347 24.88 14.31 -16.59
CA GLN A 347 24.52 13.07 -15.90
C GLN A 347 23.72 13.32 -14.63
N ILE A 348 24.10 14.35 -13.85
CA ILE A 348 23.39 14.72 -12.63
C ILE A 348 21.96 15.16 -12.97
N ILE A 349 21.82 16.04 -13.96
CA ILE A 349 20.52 16.53 -14.44
C ILE A 349 19.66 15.35 -14.93
N TYR A 350 20.22 14.45 -15.74
CA TYR A 350 19.49 13.30 -16.28
C TYR A 350 18.97 12.38 -15.17
N ARG A 351 19.84 11.97 -14.24
CA ARG A 351 19.44 11.13 -13.09
C ARG A 351 18.35 11.80 -12.25
N THR A 352 18.51 13.11 -12.00
CA THR A 352 17.53 13.93 -11.27
C THR A 352 16.16 13.88 -11.94
N ILE A 353 16.09 14.15 -13.25
CA ILE A 353 14.83 14.13 -14.01
C ILE A 353 14.15 12.77 -13.91
N HIS A 354 14.89 11.67 -14.10
CA HIS A 354 14.33 10.32 -14.05
C HIS A 354 13.76 9.97 -12.67
N GLN A 355 14.50 10.27 -11.60
CA GLN A 355 14.04 9.98 -10.24
C GLN A 355 12.82 10.82 -9.87
N VAL A 356 12.83 12.13 -10.20
CA VAL A 356 11.70 13.02 -9.92
C VAL A 356 10.47 12.63 -10.72
N LYS A 357 10.59 12.27 -12.00
CA LYS A 357 9.46 11.75 -12.79
C LYS A 357 8.91 10.45 -12.22
N GLY A 358 9.79 9.56 -11.74
CA GLY A 358 9.38 8.34 -11.05
C GLY A 358 8.51 8.64 -9.83
N MET A 359 8.99 9.52 -8.94
CA MET A 359 8.25 9.93 -7.74
C MET A 359 6.90 10.59 -8.07
N LEU A 360 6.87 11.51 -9.05
CA LEU A 360 5.63 12.17 -9.48
C LEU A 360 4.61 11.17 -10.04
N ASN A 361 5.05 10.22 -10.86
CA ASN A 361 4.18 9.19 -11.43
C ASN A 361 3.63 8.26 -10.34
N GLU A 362 4.47 7.84 -9.39
CA GLU A 362 4.06 6.99 -8.26
C GLU A 362 3.04 7.71 -7.37
N ALA A 363 3.22 9.01 -7.14
CA ALA A 363 2.27 9.84 -6.41
C ALA A 363 1.01 10.22 -7.23
N GLY A 364 0.96 9.89 -8.52
CA GLY A 364 -0.14 10.30 -9.41
C GLY A 364 -0.21 11.82 -9.64
N ILE A 365 0.88 12.55 -9.42
CA ILE A 365 0.96 14.00 -9.56
C ILE A 365 1.42 14.34 -10.98
N GLN A 366 0.55 15.00 -11.75
CA GLN A 366 0.84 15.41 -13.11
C GLN A 366 1.41 16.84 -13.14
N VAL A 367 2.54 17.00 -13.83
CA VAL A 367 3.16 18.31 -14.07
C VAL A 367 2.93 18.69 -15.53
N GLY A 368 2.20 19.79 -15.74
CA GLY A 368 1.97 20.35 -17.08
C GLY A 368 3.26 20.72 -17.81
N LEU A 369 3.22 20.64 -19.14
CA LEU A 369 4.36 20.88 -20.03
C LEU A 369 4.87 22.33 -20.00
N ASP A 370 3.95 23.27 -19.74
CA ASP A 370 4.24 24.71 -19.72
C ASP A 370 4.82 25.20 -18.38
N ASN A 371 4.94 24.31 -17.39
CA ASN A 371 5.51 24.68 -16.10
C ASN A 371 7.01 24.86 -16.20
N ASP A 372 7.50 25.95 -15.61
CA ASP A 372 8.93 26.19 -15.47
C ASP A 372 9.51 25.25 -14.41
N VAL A 373 10.43 24.38 -14.80
CA VAL A 373 11.12 23.47 -13.87
C VAL A 373 12.56 23.91 -13.65
N GLU A 374 12.97 23.91 -12.38
CA GLU A 374 14.28 24.36 -11.93
C GLU A 374 14.90 23.33 -10.97
N ILE A 375 16.16 22.98 -11.20
CA ILE A 375 16.98 22.22 -10.25
C ILE A 375 17.69 23.22 -9.34
N SER A 376 17.36 23.21 -8.06
CA SER A 376 18.05 24.00 -7.03
C SER A 376 19.25 23.21 -6.48
N HIS A 377 20.45 23.76 -6.56
CA HIS A 377 21.71 23.14 -6.11
C HIS A 377 22.61 24.16 -5.41
N HIS A 378 22.27 24.55 -4.18
CA HIS A 378 22.91 25.66 -3.47
C HIS A 378 24.43 25.53 -3.36
N TYR A 379 24.93 24.31 -3.19
CA TYR A 379 26.37 24.02 -3.04
C TYR A 379 26.99 23.46 -4.33
N GLY A 380 26.38 23.76 -5.47
CA GLY A 380 26.79 23.30 -6.79
C GLY A 380 26.18 21.95 -7.16
N LEU A 381 26.03 21.73 -8.47
CA LEU A 381 25.34 20.57 -9.02
C LEU A 381 25.95 19.23 -8.57
N GLY A 382 27.27 19.18 -8.32
CA GLY A 382 27.96 18.00 -7.78
C GLY A 382 27.44 17.51 -6.42
N LYS A 383 26.82 18.40 -5.63
CA LYS A 383 26.22 18.09 -4.31
C LYS A 383 24.69 18.04 -4.35
N PHE A 384 24.10 17.97 -5.55
CA PHE A 384 22.65 17.97 -5.71
C PHE A 384 21.96 16.86 -4.90
N PHE A 385 22.45 15.62 -4.95
CA PHE A 385 21.83 14.49 -4.22
C PHE A 385 21.93 14.60 -2.69
N GLU A 386 22.74 15.51 -2.16
CA GLU A 386 22.84 15.78 -0.72
C GLU A 386 21.98 16.99 -0.30
N THR A 387 21.93 18.04 -1.13
CA THR A 387 21.44 19.36 -0.70
C THR A 387 20.46 20.04 -1.66
N GLY A 388 20.05 19.34 -2.72
CA GLY A 388 19.22 19.89 -3.77
C GLY A 388 17.73 19.68 -3.59
N ALA A 389 16.96 20.30 -4.48
CA ALA A 389 15.55 20.04 -4.69
C ALA A 389 15.18 20.38 -6.15
N VAL A 390 14.14 19.75 -6.69
CA VAL A 390 13.52 20.17 -7.95
C VAL A 390 12.28 20.99 -7.65
N MET A 391 12.16 22.13 -8.30
CA MET A 391 11.06 23.07 -8.16
C MET A 391 10.30 23.15 -9.47
N VAL A 392 9.00 22.92 -9.42
CA VAL A 392 8.07 23.09 -10.53
C VAL A 392 7.22 24.32 -10.24
N HIS A 393 7.47 25.41 -10.96
CA HIS A 393 6.71 26.63 -10.83
C HIS A 393 5.40 26.50 -11.61
N CYS A 394 4.30 26.27 -10.88
CA CYS A 394 2.97 26.13 -11.48
C CYS A 394 2.35 27.48 -11.79
N ILE A 395 2.43 28.42 -10.85
CA ILE A 395 1.88 29.77 -10.97
C ILE A 395 2.84 30.71 -10.25
N ASN A 396 3.12 31.87 -10.84
CA ASN A 396 3.77 32.98 -10.15
C ASN A 396 3.19 34.32 -10.62
N ARG A 397 2.14 34.78 -9.96
CA ARG A 397 1.46 36.07 -10.18
C ARG A 397 1.36 36.81 -8.85
N GLU A 398 0.19 37.33 -8.47
CA GLU A 398 -0.07 37.86 -7.11
C GLU A 398 0.14 36.81 -6.02
N TYR A 399 -0.08 35.54 -6.37
CA TYR A 399 0.25 34.38 -5.56
C TYR A 399 1.13 33.42 -6.36
N CYS A 400 1.86 32.58 -5.65
CA CYS A 400 2.80 31.62 -6.17
C CYS A 400 2.41 30.21 -5.71
N LYS A 401 2.51 29.25 -6.63
CA LYS A 401 2.41 27.82 -6.33
C LYS A 401 3.62 27.11 -6.92
N ILE A 402 4.37 26.43 -6.06
CA ILE A 402 5.53 25.63 -6.45
C ILE A 402 5.32 24.21 -5.94
N ILE A 403 5.51 23.21 -6.80
CA ILE A 403 5.67 21.83 -6.35
C ILE A 403 7.16 21.58 -6.17
N LEU A 404 7.57 21.19 -4.97
CA LEU A 404 8.93 20.83 -4.64
C LEU A 404 9.06 19.32 -4.51
N VAL A 405 10.13 18.78 -5.10
CA VAL A 405 10.48 17.37 -5.01
C VAL A 405 11.89 17.23 -4.46
N MET A 406 12.01 16.48 -3.35
CA MET A 406 13.28 16.09 -2.77
C MET A 406 13.42 14.57 -2.80
N LEU A 407 14.54 14.13 -3.31
CA LEU A 407 14.96 12.75 -3.33
C LEU A 407 15.38 12.28 -1.93
N GLN A 408 15.45 10.97 -1.78
CA GLN A 408 15.86 10.30 -0.55
C GLN A 408 17.16 10.88 0.04
N GLY A 409 17.14 11.27 1.31
CA GLY A 409 18.31 11.72 2.06
C GLY A 409 18.70 13.19 1.86
N GLN A 410 18.01 13.93 1.00
CA GLN A 410 18.32 15.33 0.74
C GLN A 410 17.98 16.26 1.91
N LYS A 411 18.75 17.34 2.02
CA LYS A 411 18.56 18.43 2.98
C LYS A 411 18.46 19.77 2.26
N TYR A 412 17.52 20.61 2.65
CA TYR A 412 17.43 21.97 2.14
C TYR A 412 17.99 22.95 3.17
N PRO A 413 18.85 23.91 2.77
CA PRO A 413 19.57 24.76 3.71
C PRO A 413 18.65 25.68 4.52
N LEU A 414 19.08 26.00 5.75
CA LEU A 414 18.38 26.91 6.65
C LEU A 414 18.29 28.32 6.04
N HIS A 415 17.06 28.80 5.87
CA HIS A 415 16.78 30.09 5.27
C HIS A 415 15.52 30.75 5.86
N HIS A 416 15.27 31.99 5.47
CA HIS A 416 14.02 32.69 5.72
C HIS A 416 13.65 33.56 4.52
N HIS A 417 12.40 33.98 4.46
CA HIS A 417 11.88 34.89 3.45
C HIS A 417 11.68 36.30 4.03
N LYS A 418 12.13 37.34 3.32
CA LYS A 418 11.95 38.74 3.76
C LYS A 418 10.56 39.26 3.43
N LYS A 419 10.05 38.95 2.24
CA LYS A 419 8.78 39.47 1.69
C LYS A 419 7.69 38.42 1.64
N LYS A 420 8.05 37.17 1.37
CA LYS A 420 7.09 36.08 1.17
C LYS A 420 6.64 35.49 2.50
N GLU A 421 5.34 35.26 2.62
CA GLU A 421 4.77 34.28 3.55
C GLU A 421 4.38 33.05 2.74
N GLU A 422 4.60 31.86 3.31
CA GLU A 422 4.34 30.60 2.61
C GLU A 422 3.60 29.60 3.47
N THR A 423 2.88 28.72 2.79
CA THR A 423 2.22 27.56 3.35
C THR A 423 2.78 26.34 2.66
N LEU A 424 3.24 25.36 3.43
CA LEU A 424 3.73 24.08 2.94
C LEU A 424 2.66 23.02 3.19
N GLN A 425 2.35 22.22 2.19
CA GLN A 425 1.49 21.04 2.30
C GLN A 425 2.18 19.82 1.71
N VAL A 426 2.25 18.72 2.45
CA VAL A 426 2.84 17.47 1.96
C VAL A 426 1.85 16.76 1.05
N LEU A 427 2.28 16.39 -0.15
CA LEU A 427 1.47 15.67 -1.14
C LEU A 427 1.78 14.17 -1.16
N SER A 428 3.05 13.79 -0.99
CA SER A 428 3.52 12.40 -0.94
C SER A 428 4.88 12.30 -0.22
N GLY A 429 5.15 11.16 0.42
CA GLY A 429 6.39 10.93 1.17
C GLY A 429 6.41 11.59 2.56
N GLU A 430 7.60 11.86 3.08
CA GLU A 430 7.77 12.47 4.41
C GLU A 430 8.75 13.65 4.39
N ILE A 431 8.44 14.70 5.14
CA ILE A 431 9.36 15.82 5.36
C ILE A 431 9.51 16.06 6.85
N ILE A 432 10.76 16.24 7.27
CA ILE A 432 11.09 16.68 8.61
C ILE A 432 11.47 18.15 8.50
N LEU A 433 10.58 18.99 9.00
CA LEU A 433 10.69 20.44 8.95
C LEU A 433 11.24 20.95 10.28
N GLU A 434 12.28 21.75 10.20
CA GLU A 434 12.83 22.47 11.34
C GLU A 434 12.41 23.94 11.24
N VAL A 435 11.65 24.41 12.21
CA VAL A 435 11.16 25.81 12.29
C VAL A 435 11.51 26.35 13.66
N GLU A 436 12.26 27.46 13.71
CA GLU A 436 12.70 28.08 14.97
C GLU A 436 13.39 27.10 15.94
N GLY A 437 14.15 26.14 15.41
CA GLY A 437 14.87 25.12 16.19
C GLY A 437 14.00 23.97 16.72
N LYS A 438 12.73 23.90 16.34
CA LYS A 438 11.84 22.77 16.63
C LYS A 438 11.67 21.92 15.38
N SER A 439 11.85 20.61 15.53
CA SER A 439 11.65 19.64 14.46
C SER A 439 10.23 19.06 14.48
N ARG A 440 9.62 18.93 13.30
CA ARG A 440 8.29 18.36 13.10
C ARG A 440 8.31 17.43 11.89
N LEU A 441 7.91 16.17 12.07
CA LEU A 441 7.57 15.27 10.96
C LEU A 441 6.21 15.66 10.39
N MET A 442 6.12 15.80 9.07
CA MET A 442 4.88 16.03 8.34
C MET A 442 4.65 14.91 7.32
N LEU A 443 3.41 14.44 7.27
CA LEU A 443 2.93 13.37 6.40
C LEU A 443 1.92 13.91 5.37
N PRO A 444 1.55 13.15 4.32
CA PRO A 444 0.62 13.62 3.30
C PRO A 444 -0.68 14.19 3.89
N GLY A 445 -1.03 15.42 3.49
CA GLY A 445 -2.16 16.18 4.02
C GLY A 445 -1.79 17.20 5.11
N ASP A 446 -0.69 17.00 5.85
CA ASP A 446 -0.24 17.95 6.85
C ASP A 446 0.12 19.29 6.21
N THR A 447 -0.26 20.37 6.89
CA THR A 447 -0.06 21.75 6.42
C THR A 447 0.58 22.62 7.51
N ILE A 448 1.46 23.54 7.12
CA ILE A 448 2.06 24.53 8.02
C ILE A 448 2.28 25.87 7.31
N VAL A 449 2.00 26.97 8.02
CA VAL A 449 2.30 28.33 7.56
C VAL A 449 3.63 28.78 8.15
N ILE A 450 4.55 29.23 7.29
CA ILE A 450 5.82 29.83 7.64
C ILE A 450 5.71 31.34 7.39
N ARG A 451 5.71 32.09 8.49
CA ARG A 451 5.61 33.55 8.46
C ARG A 451 6.92 34.18 7.97
N ARG A 452 6.82 35.41 7.47
CA ARG A 452 7.97 36.23 7.07
C ARG A 452 9.01 36.31 8.19
N GLY A 453 10.29 36.22 7.83
CA GLY A 453 11.41 36.28 8.77
C GLY A 453 11.66 35.01 9.57
N VAL A 454 10.75 34.02 9.55
CA VAL A 454 10.90 32.78 10.30
C VAL A 454 11.94 31.87 9.63
N ARG A 455 12.98 31.51 10.38
CA ARG A 455 14.01 30.59 9.90
C ARG A 455 13.48 29.16 9.87
N HIS A 456 13.67 28.52 8.73
CA HIS A 456 13.27 27.15 8.53
C HIS A 456 14.21 26.41 7.57
N SER A 457 14.24 25.09 7.73
CA SER A 457 14.91 24.13 6.84
C SER A 457 14.12 22.84 6.82
N PHE A 458 14.38 21.99 5.85
CA PHE A 458 13.69 20.70 5.76
C PHE A 458 14.62 19.62 5.22
N TYR A 459 14.36 18.39 5.61
CA TYR A 459 15.04 17.21 5.09
C TYR A 459 14.08 16.03 4.97
N THR A 460 14.48 15.00 4.23
CA THR A 460 13.66 13.79 4.04
C THR A 460 14.53 12.54 4.10
N ASN A 461 14.06 11.48 4.75
CA ASN A 461 14.79 10.20 4.77
C ASN A 461 14.41 9.28 3.62
N THR A 462 13.19 9.42 3.08
CA THR A 462 12.59 8.53 2.08
C THR A 462 12.30 9.22 0.74
N GLY A 463 12.30 10.55 0.72
CA GLY A 463 11.86 11.36 -0.41
C GLY A 463 10.52 12.03 -0.11
N VAL A 464 10.27 13.20 -0.71
CA VAL A 464 9.01 13.94 -0.54
C VAL A 464 8.64 14.72 -1.78
N ILE A 465 7.32 14.82 -2.01
CA ILE A 465 6.69 15.80 -2.88
C ILE A 465 5.78 16.66 -2.00
N PHE A 466 6.02 17.96 -1.99
CA PHE A 466 5.21 18.93 -1.24
C PHE A 466 4.96 20.16 -2.10
N GLU A 467 3.89 20.88 -1.81
CA GLU A 467 3.61 22.15 -2.44
C GLU A 467 3.83 23.32 -1.49
N GLU A 468 4.36 24.38 -2.06
CA GLU A 468 4.49 25.68 -1.44
C GLU A 468 3.47 26.61 -2.11
N ILE A 469 2.55 27.13 -1.31
CA ILE A 469 1.62 28.19 -1.69
C ILE A 469 2.05 29.44 -0.97
N SER A 470 2.29 30.51 -1.71
CA SER A 470 2.84 31.73 -1.15
C SER A 470 2.33 32.98 -1.84
N THR A 471 2.59 34.15 -1.26
CA THR A 471 2.51 35.41 -2.01
C THR A 471 3.53 35.38 -3.16
N THR A 472 3.41 36.29 -4.15
CA THR A 472 4.36 36.39 -5.28
C THR A 472 5.81 36.06 -4.92
N TYR A 473 6.42 35.17 -5.70
CA TYR A 473 7.84 34.86 -5.56
C TYR A 473 8.69 35.99 -6.13
N PHE A 474 9.64 36.49 -5.33
CA PHE A 474 10.61 37.50 -5.74
C PHE A 474 12.03 36.92 -5.80
N ASN A 475 12.76 37.22 -6.88
CA ASN A 475 14.18 36.89 -6.97
C ASN A 475 14.95 37.54 -5.81
N GLY A 476 15.74 36.74 -5.09
CA GLY A 476 16.55 37.20 -3.96
C GLY A 476 15.83 37.29 -2.60
N ASP A 477 14.58 36.80 -2.49
CA ASP A 477 13.83 36.87 -1.23
C ASP A 477 14.27 35.83 -0.17
N SER A 478 14.88 34.73 -0.61
CA SER A 478 15.45 33.71 0.28
C SER A 478 16.81 34.17 0.80
N ILE A 479 16.92 34.28 2.12
CA ILE A 479 18.16 34.63 2.82
C ILE A 479 18.64 33.43 3.63
N TYR A 480 19.80 32.90 3.24
CA TYR A 480 20.39 31.70 3.81
C TYR A 480 21.27 32.04 5.01
N LYS A 481 21.40 31.10 5.98
CA LYS A 481 22.34 31.25 7.10
C LYS A 481 23.80 31.28 6.63
N ASP A 482 24.12 30.52 5.57
CA ASP A 482 25.42 30.55 4.94
C ASP A 482 25.57 31.82 4.09
N GLN A 483 26.50 32.70 4.47
CA GLN A 483 26.68 33.99 3.83
C GLN A 483 27.16 33.84 2.37
N ALA A 484 27.96 32.82 2.06
CA ALA A 484 28.46 32.60 0.70
C ALA A 484 27.32 32.36 -0.29
N LEU A 485 26.23 31.71 0.13
CA LEU A 485 25.06 31.47 -0.72
C LEU A 485 24.30 32.75 -1.06
N ASN A 486 24.33 33.75 -0.17
CA ASN A 486 23.66 35.03 -0.40
C ASN A 486 24.42 35.92 -1.38
N GLU A 487 25.73 35.72 -1.51
CA GLU A 487 26.62 36.47 -2.41
C GLU A 487 26.72 35.84 -3.82
N MET A 488 26.31 34.58 -3.98
CA MET A 488 26.30 33.88 -5.27
C MET A 488 25.15 34.33 -6.17
N ASP A 489 25.46 34.52 -7.47
CA ASP A 489 24.45 34.71 -8.49
C ASP A 489 23.50 33.51 -8.58
N ARG A 490 22.23 33.76 -8.90
CA ARG A 490 21.20 32.72 -8.98
C ARG A 490 21.56 31.64 -10.01
N SER A 491 22.15 32.01 -11.15
CA SER A 491 22.53 31.07 -12.20
C SER A 491 23.62 30.07 -11.75
N ALA A 492 24.43 30.43 -10.75
CA ALA A 492 25.47 29.55 -10.19
C ALA A 492 24.89 28.45 -9.28
N ARG A 493 23.69 28.66 -8.74
CA ARG A 493 23.04 27.78 -7.74
C ARG A 493 21.73 27.17 -8.20
N LYS A 494 21.30 27.47 -9.43
CA LYS A 494 20.04 27.01 -10.02
C LYS A 494 20.18 26.71 -11.51
N THR A 495 19.62 25.59 -11.96
CA THR A 495 19.61 25.18 -13.37
C THR A 495 18.17 25.11 -13.88
N LYS A 496 17.81 25.95 -14.84
CA LYS A 496 16.51 25.88 -15.52
C LYS A 496 16.47 24.69 -16.48
N LEU A 497 15.38 23.93 -16.44
CA LEU A 497 15.13 22.83 -17.37
C LEU A 497 14.16 23.30 -18.45
N VAL A 498 14.70 23.63 -19.61
CA VAL A 498 13.91 23.86 -20.83
C VAL A 498 13.52 22.47 -21.33
N ASN A 499 12.22 22.17 -21.49
CA ASN A 499 11.69 20.88 -21.97
C ASN A 499 11.50 19.75 -20.94
N TRP A 500 10.88 20.02 -19.80
CA TRP A 500 10.50 18.99 -18.82
C TRP A 500 9.73 17.80 -19.45
N GLY A 501 8.91 18.04 -20.48
CA GLY A 501 8.03 17.02 -21.07
C GLY A 501 8.23 16.62 -22.54
N PHE A 502 9.21 17.18 -23.27
CA PHE A 502 9.54 16.72 -24.63
C PHE A 502 10.82 15.87 -24.66
N HIS A 503 11.11 15.23 -25.79
CA HIS A 503 12.37 14.51 -26.03
C HIS A 503 13.54 15.40 -25.60
N HIS A 504 14.20 14.97 -24.53
CA HIS A 504 15.34 15.67 -23.95
C HIS A 504 16.43 15.65 -25.00
N PHE A 505 17.06 16.81 -25.26
CA PHE A 505 18.09 17.08 -26.28
C PHE A 505 17.56 17.66 -27.61
N ASP A 506 17.18 18.94 -27.56
CA ASP A 506 17.83 20.01 -28.35
C ASP A 506 18.00 21.25 -27.46
#